data_AF-A0A4R1RSA0-F1
#
_entry.id   AF-A0A4R1RSA0-F1
#
_cell.length_a   1.000
_cell.length_b   1.000
_cell.length_c   1.000
_cell.angle_alpha   90.00
_cell.angle_beta   90.00
_cell.angle_gamma   90.00
#
_symmetry.space_group_name_H-M   'P 1'
#
loop_
_entity.id
_entity.type
_entity.pdbx_description
1 polymer ?
#
loop_
_entity_poly.entity_id
_entity_poly.type
_entity_poly.pdbx_seq_one_letter_code
_entity_poly.pdbx_strand_id
1 'polypeptide(L)'
;MSNKKHHDRTRAQESSNAIERMYITMRHLFNRGFYKPMGISGETLRQSLLLLRPEIYGSIGEEKAELEGLLYVIDRLPIGIEECTFINLTSDEGYSNSHFKAIIPEKRRRNCYRIDAEQMNIEITRGRSEIYDILTHITFIFIESHKISNRVLIDESGATTRDWTKLEKAVASKKKLTQEEREIAITHTANILGRTFNELRAAYQDFATPEQPERLLHIVYWLGKLAIEEQINNNKRTVTFSPVLRERLGHHIHGEIWADAIKDVLYKNELLERPIHIISANMHSVMNTLFSSSILKTVPSKDIYSVYESLSKKENNDLRSKVTKEALQNGMIYIEDTSGTKIDVQIFDTSKIDVSKLDIQVDENLIKSKKPVILVMDYAFGEQAYETIDELLKPYKIKGSKIHLNIDSISIMGKAGILEGGKGDIMIPTAHIFEGTADNYPFHNELSKDDLEDNGIDVYEGTMITVLGTSLQNKDILKFFYNSTWRVIGLEMEGAHYQKAIQAASKVRGSISPNVKVRYAYYASDNPLETGATLASGGLGTTGVKPTYLITRKIIEQIFN
;
A
#
# COMPACT_ATOMS: atom_id res chain seq x y z
N MET A 1 -51.94 9.40 -9.82
CA MET A 1 -50.69 9.64 -9.07
C MET A 1 -49.92 8.33 -9.04
N SER A 2 -48.78 8.27 -9.74
CA SER A 2 -47.94 7.08 -9.83
C SER A 2 -47.41 6.70 -8.45
N ASN A 3 -47.59 5.44 -8.03
CA ASN A 3 -46.90 4.84 -6.90
C ASN A 3 -45.39 5.08 -7.06
N LYS A 4 -44.83 6.02 -6.29
CA LYS A 4 -43.38 6.09 -6.10
C LYS A 4 -42.99 4.80 -5.39
N LYS A 5 -42.43 3.84 -6.12
CA LYS A 5 -41.72 2.71 -5.51
C LYS A 5 -40.67 3.34 -4.58
N HIS A 6 -40.81 3.13 -3.28
CA HIS A 6 -39.71 3.34 -2.35
C HIS A 6 -38.60 2.41 -2.83
N HIS A 7 -37.56 2.99 -3.42
CA HIS A 7 -36.42 2.23 -3.89
C HIS A 7 -35.56 1.96 -2.66
N ASP A 8 -35.69 0.76 -2.10
CA ASP A 8 -34.77 0.31 -1.05
C ASP A 8 -33.35 0.34 -1.63
N ARG A 9 -32.40 0.80 -0.81
CA ARG A 9 -31.00 0.91 -1.22
C ARG A 9 -30.41 -0.48 -1.36
N THR A 10 -29.63 -0.69 -2.41
CA THR A 10 -28.87 -1.94 -2.53
C THR A 10 -27.70 -1.93 -1.55
N ARG A 11 -27.21 -3.12 -1.20
CA ARG A 11 -26.05 -3.27 -0.31
C ARG A 11 -24.79 -2.60 -0.84
N ALA A 12 -24.59 -2.61 -2.16
CA ALA A 12 -23.52 -1.89 -2.83
C ALA A 12 -23.66 -0.35 -2.68
N GLN A 13 -24.89 0.18 -2.78
CA GLN A 13 -25.14 1.61 -2.55
C GLN A 13 -24.88 1.99 -1.09
N GLU A 14 -25.26 1.16 -0.11
CA GLU A 14 -24.91 1.39 1.29
C GLU A 14 -23.40 1.40 1.51
N SER A 15 -22.69 0.46 0.89
CA SER A 15 -21.23 0.32 0.98
C SER A 15 -20.53 1.54 0.39
N SER A 16 -20.91 1.97 -0.81
CA SER A 16 -20.36 3.17 -1.45
C SER A 16 -20.60 4.44 -0.61
N ASN A 17 -21.81 4.61 -0.07
CA ASN A 17 -22.12 5.71 0.85
C ASN A 17 -21.31 5.63 2.16
N ALA A 18 -21.03 4.42 2.68
CA ALA A 18 -20.22 4.24 3.88
C ALA A 18 -18.77 4.67 3.65
N ILE A 19 -18.18 4.26 2.53
CA ILE A 19 -16.81 4.65 2.13
C ILE A 19 -16.71 6.17 1.99
N GLU A 20 -17.66 6.80 1.29
CA GLU A 20 -17.70 8.26 1.13
C GLU A 20 -17.81 8.98 2.48
N ARG A 21 -18.71 8.52 3.36
CA ARG A 21 -18.84 9.07 4.72
C ARG A 21 -17.57 8.92 5.54
N MET A 22 -16.90 7.78 5.45
CA MET A 22 -15.62 7.56 6.13
C MET A 22 -14.58 8.57 5.65
N TYR A 23 -14.43 8.72 4.34
CA TYR A 23 -13.47 9.64 3.74
C TYR A 23 -13.70 11.09 4.14
N ILE A 24 -14.94 11.58 4.01
CA ILE A 24 -15.32 12.94 4.41
C ILE A 24 -15.06 13.15 5.90
N THR A 25 -15.43 12.16 6.73
CA THR A 25 -15.23 12.23 8.18
C THR A 25 -13.75 12.29 8.52
N MET A 26 -12.91 11.39 7.98
CA MET A 26 -11.47 11.39 8.24
C MET A 26 -10.83 12.72 7.86
N ARG A 27 -11.20 13.30 6.71
CA ARG A 27 -10.75 14.64 6.30
C ARG A 27 -11.17 15.72 7.28
N HIS A 28 -12.41 15.67 7.78
CA HIS A 28 -12.89 16.60 8.79
C HIS A 28 -12.13 16.46 10.12
N LEU A 29 -11.90 15.23 10.59
CA LEU A 29 -11.16 14.97 11.82
C LEU A 29 -9.70 15.40 11.72
N PHE A 30 -9.07 15.17 10.56
CA PHE A 30 -7.74 15.68 10.26
C PHE A 30 -7.68 17.20 10.41
N ASN A 31 -8.59 17.92 9.74
CA ASN A 31 -8.64 19.39 9.83
C ASN A 31 -8.87 19.88 11.27
N ARG A 32 -9.75 19.19 12.01
CA ARG A 32 -10.04 19.46 13.43
C ARG A 32 -8.81 19.27 14.34
N GLY A 33 -7.89 18.38 13.98
CA GLY A 33 -6.64 18.14 14.71
C GLY A 33 -6.72 17.11 15.83
N PHE A 34 -7.91 16.60 16.17
CA PHE A 34 -8.04 15.48 17.09
C PHE A 34 -9.43 14.85 17.01
N TYR A 35 -9.54 13.61 17.52
CA TYR A 35 -10.82 12.97 17.81
C TYR A 35 -10.68 11.89 18.88
N LYS A 36 -11.80 11.54 19.50
CA LYS A 36 -11.93 10.39 20.40
C LYS A 36 -12.58 9.25 19.63
N PRO A 37 -11.89 8.13 19.37
CA PRO A 37 -12.40 7.03 18.54
C PRO A 37 -13.71 6.43 19.05
N MET A 38 -13.86 6.25 20.37
CA MET A 38 -15.10 5.78 21.02
C MET A 38 -15.99 6.92 21.53
N GLY A 39 -15.70 8.17 21.15
CA GLY A 39 -16.55 9.32 21.41
C GLY A 39 -17.49 9.65 20.24
N ILE A 40 -18.26 10.72 20.40
CA ILE A 40 -19.15 11.27 19.37
C ILE A 40 -18.37 11.58 18.08
N SER A 41 -17.16 12.11 18.22
CA SER A 41 -16.30 12.45 17.08
C SER A 41 -15.86 11.24 16.24
N GLY A 42 -15.83 10.04 16.82
CA GLY A 42 -15.49 8.81 16.10
C GLY A 42 -16.71 7.98 15.66
N GLU A 43 -17.92 8.37 16.07
CA GLU A 43 -19.17 7.61 15.84
C GLU A 43 -19.34 7.27 14.36
N THR A 44 -19.23 8.28 13.50
CA THR A 44 -19.42 8.12 12.05
C THR A 44 -18.44 7.14 11.44
N LEU A 45 -17.17 7.12 11.89
CA LEU A 45 -16.18 6.15 11.40
C LEU A 45 -16.55 4.73 11.79
N ARG A 46 -16.91 4.52 13.06
CA ARG A 46 -17.29 3.19 13.57
C ARG A 46 -18.53 2.66 12.87
N GLN A 47 -19.59 3.46 12.81
CA GLN A 47 -20.84 3.07 12.17
C GLN A 47 -20.65 2.79 10.67
N SER A 48 -19.84 3.59 9.99
CA SER A 48 -19.58 3.37 8.58
C SER A 48 -18.75 2.10 8.35
N LEU A 49 -17.74 1.82 9.16
CA LEU A 49 -16.95 0.59 9.05
C LEU A 49 -17.79 -0.66 9.37
N LEU A 50 -18.63 -0.61 10.41
CA LEU A 50 -19.58 -1.69 10.77
C LEU A 50 -20.67 -1.89 9.73
N LEU A 51 -21.12 -0.80 9.08
CA LEU A 51 -22.05 -0.88 7.95
C LEU A 51 -21.36 -1.47 6.73
N LEU A 52 -20.11 -1.10 6.46
CA LEU A 52 -19.35 -1.54 5.30
C LEU A 52 -18.97 -3.02 5.38
N ARG A 53 -18.57 -3.50 6.57
CA ARG A 53 -18.06 -4.88 6.79
C ARG A 53 -17.06 -5.28 5.70
N PRO A 54 -15.90 -4.61 5.62
CA PRO A 54 -14.90 -4.95 4.62
C PRO A 54 -14.54 -6.43 4.67
N GLU A 55 -14.29 -7.03 3.51
CA GLU A 55 -13.98 -8.46 3.41
C GLU A 55 -12.75 -8.82 4.25
N ILE A 56 -11.78 -7.90 4.33
CA ILE A 56 -10.54 -8.08 5.11
C ILE A 56 -10.77 -8.07 6.63
N TYR A 57 -11.91 -7.57 7.09
CA TYR A 57 -12.28 -7.50 8.49
C TYR A 57 -13.40 -8.50 8.85
N GLY A 58 -13.64 -9.51 8.02
CA GLY A 58 -14.43 -10.70 8.32
C GLY A 58 -15.62 -10.48 9.27
N SER A 59 -15.46 -10.93 10.52
CA SER A 59 -16.47 -10.91 11.59
C SER A 59 -16.54 -9.59 12.37
N ILE A 60 -16.07 -8.46 11.84
CA ILE A 60 -16.15 -7.15 12.50
C ILE A 60 -17.59 -6.78 12.87
N GLY A 61 -18.57 -7.19 12.08
CA GLY A 61 -20.00 -6.98 12.34
C GLY A 61 -20.63 -7.96 13.32
N GLU A 62 -19.91 -9.00 13.76
CA GLU A 62 -20.40 -10.01 14.70
C GLU A 62 -19.98 -9.69 16.14
N GLU A 63 -20.58 -10.36 17.12
CA GLU A 63 -20.16 -10.22 18.52
C GLU A 63 -18.82 -10.90 18.81
N LYS A 64 -18.43 -11.93 18.05
CA LYS A 64 -17.12 -12.58 18.19
C LYS A 64 -16.01 -11.66 17.66
N ALA A 65 -14.82 -11.79 18.21
CA ALA A 65 -13.68 -10.99 17.79
C ALA A 65 -13.16 -11.45 16.41
N GLU A 66 -12.64 -10.51 15.61
CA GLU A 66 -12.04 -10.76 14.31
C GLU A 66 -10.52 -10.98 14.43
N LEU A 67 -10.04 -12.22 14.27
CA LEU A 67 -8.63 -12.60 14.48
C LEU A 67 -7.73 -12.31 13.27
N GLU A 68 -8.20 -12.60 12.05
CA GLU A 68 -7.41 -12.43 10.82
C GLU A 68 -7.28 -10.93 10.51
N GLY A 69 -8.37 -10.17 10.67
CA GLY A 69 -8.34 -8.72 10.59
C GLY A 69 -7.45 -8.08 11.65
N LEU A 70 -7.44 -8.62 12.89
CA LEU A 70 -6.54 -8.14 13.95
C LEU A 70 -5.07 -8.38 13.60
N LEU A 71 -4.73 -9.55 13.07
CA LEU A 71 -3.37 -9.85 12.61
C LEU A 71 -2.95 -8.86 11.51
N TYR A 72 -3.81 -8.70 10.49
CA TYR A 72 -3.57 -7.78 9.37
C TYR A 72 -3.27 -6.35 9.84
N VAL A 73 -4.03 -5.88 10.85
CA VAL A 73 -3.93 -4.53 11.39
C VAL A 73 -2.69 -4.36 12.28
N ILE A 74 -2.42 -5.30 13.18
CA ILE A 74 -1.28 -5.25 14.11
C ILE A 74 0.06 -5.32 13.37
N ASP A 75 0.13 -6.00 12.23
CA ASP A 75 1.31 -6.03 11.36
C ASP A 75 1.62 -4.68 10.68
N ARG A 76 0.64 -3.77 10.64
CA ARG A 76 0.73 -2.43 10.03
C ARG A 76 0.82 -1.32 11.06
N LEU A 77 0.48 -1.56 12.32
CA LEU A 77 0.63 -0.59 13.38
C LEU A 77 1.89 -0.86 14.21
N PRO A 78 2.46 0.16 14.88
CA PRO A 78 3.65 -0.05 15.70
C PRO A 78 3.36 -0.95 16.90
N ILE A 79 4.30 -1.84 17.22
CA ILE A 79 4.23 -2.70 18.39
C ILE A 79 4.03 -1.86 19.65
N GLY A 80 3.10 -2.28 20.52
CA GLY A 80 2.75 -1.61 21.76
C GLY A 80 1.64 -0.57 21.61
N ILE A 81 1.16 -0.25 20.39
CA ILE A 81 0.06 0.70 20.19
C ILE A 81 -1.20 0.34 20.98
N GLU A 82 -1.45 -0.94 21.22
CA GLU A 82 -2.56 -1.46 22.00
C GLU A 82 -2.55 -1.00 23.47
N GLU A 83 -1.39 -0.59 23.96
CA GLU A 83 -1.17 -0.10 25.33
C GLU A 83 -1.34 1.43 25.43
N CYS A 84 -1.51 2.13 24.30
CA CYS A 84 -1.52 3.59 24.28
C CYS A 84 -2.92 4.17 24.45
N THR A 85 -3.02 5.20 25.29
CA THR A 85 -4.21 6.06 25.40
C THR A 85 -4.14 7.25 24.46
N PHE A 86 -2.94 7.65 24.03
CA PHE A 86 -2.70 8.74 23.10
C PHE A 86 -1.99 8.23 21.83
N ILE A 87 -2.62 8.44 20.68
CA ILE A 87 -2.03 8.12 19.38
C ILE A 87 -1.90 9.41 18.59
N ASN A 88 -0.67 9.83 18.31
CA ASN A 88 -0.39 11.11 17.66
C ASN A 88 0.16 10.85 16.26
N LEU A 89 -0.52 11.37 15.25
CA LEU A 89 -0.01 11.37 13.87
C LEU A 89 0.77 12.67 13.68
N THR A 90 2.04 12.55 13.32
CA THR A 90 2.99 13.66 13.22
C THR A 90 3.67 13.68 11.85
N SER A 91 4.27 14.81 11.48
CA SER A 91 5.31 14.81 10.45
C SER A 91 6.64 14.35 11.04
N ASP A 92 7.72 14.33 10.24
CA ASP A 92 9.08 14.32 10.79
C ASP A 92 9.32 15.62 11.58
N GLU A 93 9.33 15.46 12.89
CA GLU A 93 9.50 16.50 13.90
C GLU A 93 10.80 16.29 14.72
N GLY A 94 11.73 15.47 14.21
CA GLY A 94 13.08 15.33 14.77
C GLY A 94 13.22 14.32 15.92
N TYR A 95 12.25 13.42 16.12
CA TYR A 95 12.33 12.37 17.16
C TYR A 95 13.54 11.44 16.97
N SER A 96 13.97 11.23 15.73
CA SER A 96 15.15 10.46 15.35
C SER A 96 16.46 11.04 15.91
N ASN A 97 16.50 12.34 16.23
CA ASN A 97 17.66 13.02 16.80
C ASN A 97 17.73 12.95 18.34
N SER A 98 16.84 12.17 18.97
CA SER A 98 16.73 12.03 20.42
C SER A 98 16.98 10.58 20.85
N HIS A 99 16.69 10.28 22.12
CA HIS A 99 16.82 8.95 22.72
C HIS A 99 15.73 7.95 22.30
N PHE A 100 14.70 8.41 21.58
CA PHE A 100 13.59 7.57 21.15
C PHE A 100 14.05 6.56 20.10
N LYS A 101 13.71 5.28 20.31
CA LYS A 101 13.99 4.22 19.34
C LYS A 101 12.86 4.17 18.31
N ALA A 102 13.23 4.14 17.03
CA ALA A 102 12.27 3.96 15.96
C ALA A 102 11.65 2.55 16.03
N ILE A 103 10.32 2.48 16.02
CA ILE A 103 9.51 1.28 15.87
C ILE A 103 9.00 1.26 14.45
N ILE A 104 9.36 0.23 13.67
CA ILE A 104 8.98 0.11 12.28
C ILE A 104 8.04 -1.09 12.14
N PRO A 105 6.74 -0.88 11.82
CA PRO A 105 5.81 -1.97 11.55
C PRO A 105 6.27 -2.85 10.39
N GLU A 106 6.00 -4.16 10.46
CA GLU A 106 6.52 -5.14 9.51
C GLU A 106 6.01 -4.90 8.08
N LYS A 107 4.69 -4.67 7.94
CA LYS A 107 4.03 -4.46 6.64
C LYS A 107 3.82 -2.98 6.31
N ARG A 108 4.11 -2.07 7.25
CA ARG A 108 4.06 -0.61 7.08
C ARG A 108 5.38 0.00 7.55
N ARG A 109 6.42 -0.07 6.71
CA ARG A 109 7.82 0.32 7.00
C ARG A 109 8.06 1.83 7.24
N ARG A 110 7.42 2.41 8.25
CA ARG A 110 7.45 3.85 8.59
C ARG A 110 7.85 4.02 10.04
N ASN A 111 8.53 5.12 10.33
CA ASN A 111 8.99 5.39 11.69
C ASN A 111 7.79 5.68 12.61
N CYS A 112 7.79 5.03 13.76
CA CYS A 112 6.92 5.33 14.87
C CYS A 112 7.79 5.45 16.13
N TYR A 113 7.35 6.21 17.11
CA TYR A 113 8.11 6.43 18.34
C TYR A 113 7.19 6.30 19.54
N ARG A 114 7.54 5.41 20.46
CA ARG A 114 6.92 5.36 21.78
C ARG A 114 7.52 6.49 22.62
N ILE A 115 6.69 7.46 23.01
CA ILE A 115 7.14 8.65 23.75
C ILE A 115 7.21 8.34 25.25
N ASP A 116 6.19 7.68 25.78
CA ASP A 116 6.12 7.24 27.16
C ASP A 116 5.24 5.98 27.29
N ALA A 117 4.79 5.65 28.50
CA ALA A 117 3.95 4.47 28.74
C ALA A 117 2.57 4.53 28.06
N GLU A 118 2.10 5.69 27.64
CA GLU A 118 0.72 5.91 27.19
C GLU A 118 0.63 6.50 25.78
N GLN A 119 1.72 7.04 25.24
CA GLN A 119 1.72 7.77 23.96
C GLN A 119 2.55 7.09 22.87
N MET A 120 1.92 6.87 21.71
CA MET A 120 2.55 6.47 20.46
C MET A 120 2.49 7.60 19.43
N ASN A 121 3.63 7.94 18.84
CA ASN A 121 3.72 8.83 17.69
C ASN A 121 3.92 8.03 16.40
N ILE A 122 3.13 8.32 15.38
CA ILE A 122 3.21 7.70 14.06
C ILE A 122 3.60 8.79 13.06
N GLU A 123 4.77 8.66 12.45
CA GLU A 123 5.27 9.61 11.45
C GLU A 123 4.57 9.36 10.10
N ILE A 124 4.08 10.44 9.49
CA ILE A 124 3.38 10.46 8.20
C ILE A 124 4.28 11.12 7.16
N THR A 125 4.53 10.42 6.05
CA THR A 125 5.40 10.92 4.97
C THR A 125 4.80 10.75 3.57
N ARG A 126 3.65 10.08 3.42
CA ARG A 126 3.08 9.66 2.12
C ARG A 126 1.66 10.17 1.86
N GLY A 127 1.39 11.42 2.21
CA GLY A 127 0.11 12.08 1.87
C GLY A 127 -1.09 11.60 2.69
N ARG A 128 -2.31 11.90 2.22
CA ARG A 128 -3.54 11.64 2.99
C ARG A 128 -3.93 10.16 2.99
N SER A 129 -3.63 9.42 1.92
CA SER A 129 -3.95 7.98 1.83
C SER A 129 -3.35 7.20 3.01
N GLU A 130 -2.14 7.58 3.45
CA GLU A 130 -1.50 6.99 4.62
C GLU A 130 -2.30 7.23 5.91
N ILE A 131 -2.79 8.46 6.09
CA ILE A 131 -3.62 8.83 7.25
C ILE A 131 -4.92 8.03 7.23
N TYR A 132 -5.59 7.94 6.08
CA TYR A 132 -6.86 7.22 5.95
C TYR A 132 -6.72 5.73 6.25
N ASP A 133 -5.62 5.12 5.81
CA ASP A 133 -5.31 3.73 6.14
C ASP A 133 -5.13 3.54 7.65
N ILE A 134 -4.30 4.36 8.30
CA ILE A 134 -4.10 4.31 9.77
C ILE A 134 -5.41 4.51 10.52
N LEU A 135 -6.22 5.50 10.13
CA LEU A 135 -7.48 5.79 10.83
C LEU A 135 -8.49 4.64 10.70
N THR A 136 -8.48 3.93 9.57
CA THR A 136 -9.28 2.71 9.38
C THR A 136 -8.82 1.61 10.33
N HIS A 137 -7.52 1.37 10.42
CA HIS A 137 -6.89 0.36 11.29
C HIS A 137 -7.14 0.65 12.77
N ILE A 138 -6.98 1.91 13.17
CA ILE A 138 -7.32 2.40 14.50
C ILE A 138 -8.81 2.13 14.77
N THR A 139 -9.71 2.57 13.88
CA THR A 139 -11.16 2.36 14.06
C THR A 139 -11.50 0.89 14.27
N PHE A 140 -10.87 -0.02 13.50
CA PHE A 140 -10.99 -1.47 13.69
C PHE A 140 -10.58 -1.91 15.11
N ILE A 141 -9.35 -1.57 15.56
CA ILE A 141 -8.87 -1.96 16.90
C ILE A 141 -9.79 -1.44 18.00
N PHE A 142 -10.29 -0.22 17.85
CA PHE A 142 -11.18 0.39 18.84
C PHE A 142 -12.52 -0.35 18.93
N ILE A 143 -13.10 -0.76 17.81
CA ILE A 143 -14.30 -1.61 17.79
C ILE A 143 -14.03 -2.94 18.49
N GLU A 144 -12.95 -3.63 18.12
CA GLU A 144 -12.62 -4.94 18.70
C GLU A 144 -12.30 -4.85 20.21
N SER A 145 -11.66 -3.76 20.65
CA SER A 145 -11.40 -3.52 22.07
C SER A 145 -12.69 -3.41 22.89
N HIS A 146 -13.73 -2.77 22.35
CA HIS A 146 -15.04 -2.66 23.01
C HIS A 146 -15.85 -3.96 22.92
N LYS A 147 -15.65 -4.80 21.91
CA LYS A 147 -16.21 -6.16 21.92
C LYS A 147 -15.65 -6.98 23.08
N ILE A 148 -14.34 -6.88 23.32
CA ILE A 148 -13.67 -7.54 24.45
C ILE A 148 -14.25 -7.02 25.76
N SER A 149 -14.26 -5.69 25.98
CA SER A 149 -14.75 -5.12 27.23
C SER A 149 -16.20 -5.47 27.50
N ASN A 150 -17.08 -5.35 26.50
CA ASN A 150 -18.50 -5.68 26.62
C ASN A 150 -18.75 -7.15 26.99
N ARG A 151 -17.86 -8.07 26.60
CA ARG A 151 -17.99 -9.49 26.95
C ARG A 151 -17.48 -9.82 28.35
N VAL A 152 -16.52 -9.03 28.87
CA VAL A 152 -15.87 -9.35 30.15
C VAL A 152 -16.38 -8.54 31.33
N LEU A 153 -17.00 -7.38 31.08
CA LEU A 153 -17.58 -6.54 32.11
C LEU A 153 -18.91 -7.12 32.59
N ILE A 154 -19.09 -7.24 33.91
CA ILE A 154 -20.31 -7.78 34.53
C ILE A 154 -21.26 -6.64 34.94
N ASP A 155 -20.71 -5.53 35.44
CA ASP A 155 -21.49 -4.40 35.94
C ASP A 155 -20.76 -3.06 35.78
N GLU A 156 -21.47 -1.97 36.07
CA GLU A 156 -20.98 -0.59 36.01
C GLU A 156 -19.95 -0.25 37.10
N SER A 157 -19.71 -1.14 38.07
CA SER A 157 -18.69 -0.96 39.10
C SER A 157 -17.30 -1.44 38.67
N GLY A 158 -17.20 -2.09 37.50
CA GLY A 158 -15.95 -2.61 36.97
C GLY A 158 -15.70 -4.08 37.30
N ALA A 159 -16.68 -4.81 37.83
CA ALA A 159 -16.53 -6.25 38.04
C ALA A 159 -16.34 -6.98 36.70
N THR A 160 -15.41 -7.94 36.67
CA THR A 160 -15.06 -8.68 35.45
C THR A 160 -15.25 -10.19 35.60
N THR A 161 -15.40 -10.88 34.47
CA THR A 161 -15.51 -12.34 34.43
C THR A 161 -14.26 -13.04 34.95
N ARG A 162 -14.43 -14.28 35.43
CA ARG A 162 -13.32 -15.15 35.84
C ARG A 162 -12.29 -15.35 34.72
N ASP A 163 -12.74 -15.48 33.47
CA ASP A 163 -11.86 -15.68 32.32
C ASP A 163 -10.93 -14.47 32.12
N TRP A 164 -11.44 -13.25 32.32
CA TRP A 164 -10.64 -12.02 32.28
C TRP A 164 -9.52 -12.02 33.34
N THR A 165 -9.86 -12.34 34.59
CA THR A 165 -8.86 -12.43 35.67
C THR A 165 -7.77 -13.47 35.38
N LYS A 166 -8.11 -14.56 34.66
CA LYS A 166 -7.14 -15.58 34.24
C LYS A 166 -6.20 -15.07 33.16
N LEU A 167 -6.72 -14.35 32.18
CA LEU A 167 -5.91 -13.69 31.15
C LEU A 167 -4.98 -12.65 31.77
N GLU A 168 -5.50 -11.77 32.63
CA GLU A 168 -4.71 -10.76 33.35
C GLU A 168 -3.55 -11.40 34.11
N LYS A 169 -3.82 -12.47 34.87
CA LYS A 169 -2.78 -13.21 35.60
C LYS A 169 -1.72 -13.80 34.67
N ALA A 170 -2.12 -14.33 33.50
CA ALA A 170 -1.19 -14.89 32.53
C ALA A 170 -0.28 -13.80 31.93
N VAL A 171 -0.84 -12.64 31.58
CA VAL A 171 -0.08 -11.50 31.01
C VAL A 171 0.81 -10.82 32.05
N ALA A 172 0.37 -10.73 33.31
CA ALA A 172 1.17 -10.17 34.41
C ALA A 172 2.31 -11.10 34.87
N SER A 173 2.37 -12.34 34.40
CA SER A 173 3.41 -13.29 34.78
C SER A 173 4.77 -12.84 34.26
N LYS A 174 5.74 -12.67 35.16
CA LYS A 174 7.16 -12.43 34.82
C LYS A 174 7.90 -13.70 34.39
N LYS A 175 7.27 -14.87 34.52
CA LYS A 175 7.84 -16.17 34.14
C LYS A 175 7.30 -16.57 32.77
N LYS A 176 8.16 -17.16 31.94
CA LYS A 176 7.76 -17.78 30.68
C LYS A 176 6.72 -18.87 30.97
N LEU A 177 5.59 -18.81 30.26
CA LEU A 177 4.52 -19.79 30.43
C LEU A 177 4.99 -21.16 29.92
N THR A 178 4.74 -22.19 30.72
CA THR A 178 4.81 -23.58 30.27
C THR A 178 3.75 -23.84 29.19
N GLN A 179 3.87 -24.96 28.46
CA GLN A 179 2.89 -25.31 27.44
C GLN A 179 1.48 -25.48 28.04
N GLU A 180 1.37 -26.11 29.22
CA GLU A 180 0.10 -26.29 29.92
C GLU A 180 -0.50 -24.95 30.36
N GLU A 181 0.30 -24.07 30.99
CA GLU A 181 -0.16 -22.73 31.39
C GLU A 181 -0.60 -21.89 30.17
N ARG A 182 0.12 -22.02 29.06
CA ARG A 182 -0.21 -21.36 27.80
C ARG A 182 -1.55 -21.86 27.24
N GLU A 183 -1.77 -23.16 27.20
CA GLU A 183 -3.03 -23.74 26.71
C GLU A 183 -4.23 -23.35 27.60
N ILE A 184 -4.02 -23.27 28.92
CA ILE A 184 -5.03 -22.74 29.85
C ILE A 184 -5.32 -21.26 29.54
N ALA A 185 -4.30 -20.44 29.36
CA ALA A 185 -4.48 -19.02 29.03
C ALA A 185 -5.20 -18.84 27.69
N ILE A 186 -4.80 -19.59 26.65
CA ILE A 186 -5.48 -19.61 25.34
C ILE A 186 -6.95 -19.99 25.49
N THR A 187 -7.28 -20.98 26.32
CA THR A 187 -8.68 -21.39 26.53
C THR A 187 -9.54 -20.25 27.10
N HIS A 188 -9.04 -19.56 28.12
CA HIS A 188 -9.75 -18.41 28.70
C HIS A 188 -9.86 -17.25 27.69
N THR A 189 -8.79 -16.95 26.95
CA THR A 189 -8.81 -15.92 25.91
C THR A 189 -9.78 -16.27 24.78
N ALA A 190 -9.87 -17.54 24.38
CA ALA A 190 -10.79 -17.98 23.34
C ALA A 190 -12.25 -17.69 23.75
N ASN A 191 -12.62 -17.99 25.00
CA ASN A 191 -13.94 -17.64 25.55
C ASN A 191 -14.20 -16.12 25.52
N ILE A 192 -13.22 -15.31 25.96
CA ILE A 192 -13.31 -13.83 25.94
C ILE A 192 -13.55 -13.31 24.50
N LEU A 193 -12.96 -13.96 23.50
CA LEU A 193 -13.08 -13.56 22.10
C LEU A 193 -14.31 -14.17 21.39
N GLY A 194 -15.05 -15.07 22.05
CA GLY A 194 -16.13 -15.84 21.41
C GLY A 194 -15.61 -16.76 20.30
N ARG A 195 -14.39 -17.27 20.45
CA ARG A 195 -13.69 -18.16 19.51
C ARG A 195 -13.41 -19.50 20.16
N THR A 196 -13.17 -20.52 19.34
CA THR A 196 -12.76 -21.84 19.81
C THR A 196 -11.28 -21.87 20.19
N PHE A 197 -10.91 -22.81 21.05
CA PHE A 197 -9.50 -23.07 21.37
C PHE A 197 -8.65 -23.35 20.13
N ASN A 198 -9.19 -24.10 19.15
CA ASN A 198 -8.48 -24.46 17.93
C ASN A 198 -8.21 -23.24 17.04
N GLU A 199 -9.21 -22.36 16.85
CA GLU A 199 -9.02 -21.10 16.10
C GLU A 199 -7.93 -20.25 16.75
N LEU A 200 -8.00 -20.06 18.08
CA LEU A 200 -7.04 -19.18 18.75
C LEU A 200 -5.64 -19.79 18.80
N ARG A 201 -5.52 -21.12 18.96
CA ARG A 201 -4.25 -21.83 18.91
C ARG A 201 -3.60 -21.74 17.53
N ALA A 202 -4.39 -21.82 16.45
CA ALA A 202 -3.89 -21.67 15.09
C ALA A 202 -3.32 -20.26 14.87
N ALA A 203 -4.06 -19.22 15.26
CA ALA A 203 -3.62 -17.84 15.12
C ALA A 203 -2.45 -17.47 16.07
N TYR A 204 -2.30 -18.16 17.20
CA TYR A 204 -1.37 -17.78 18.27
C TYR A 204 0.07 -17.58 17.79
N GLN A 205 0.56 -18.45 16.91
CA GLN A 205 1.94 -18.38 16.41
C GLN A 205 2.15 -17.22 15.45
N ASP A 206 1.12 -16.81 14.71
CA ASP A 206 1.22 -15.74 13.73
C ASP A 206 1.42 -14.37 14.39
N PHE A 207 0.98 -14.20 15.64
CA PHE A 207 1.20 -12.97 16.41
C PHE A 207 2.54 -12.95 17.14
N ALA A 208 3.17 -14.10 17.36
CA ALA A 208 4.34 -14.23 18.23
C ALA A 208 5.58 -13.54 17.63
N THR A 209 6.39 -12.91 18.48
CA THR A 209 7.73 -12.42 18.11
C THR A 209 8.80 -13.17 18.90
N PRO A 210 10.07 -13.17 18.45
CA PRO A 210 11.17 -13.78 19.21
C PRO A 210 11.27 -13.23 20.64
N GLU A 211 10.96 -11.95 20.84
CA GLU A 211 11.01 -11.27 22.13
C GLU A 211 9.74 -11.45 22.96
N GLN A 212 8.59 -11.73 22.34
CA GLN A 212 7.29 -11.85 23.00
C GLN A 212 6.46 -13.01 22.42
N PRO A 213 6.70 -14.26 22.88
CA PRO A 213 5.96 -15.43 22.40
C PRO A 213 4.46 -15.39 22.73
N GLU A 214 4.10 -14.76 23.85
CA GLU A 214 2.72 -14.63 24.34
C GLU A 214 2.01 -13.36 23.80
N ARG A 215 2.48 -12.77 22.70
CA ARG A 215 2.03 -11.46 22.18
C ARG A 215 0.52 -11.38 21.93
N LEU A 216 -0.13 -12.45 21.44
CA LEU A 216 -1.59 -12.43 21.25
C LEU A 216 -2.35 -12.21 22.58
N LEU A 217 -1.93 -12.88 23.66
CA LEU A 217 -2.56 -12.71 24.98
C LEU A 217 -2.39 -11.27 25.47
N HIS A 218 -1.19 -10.72 25.27
CA HIS A 218 -0.84 -9.36 25.64
C HIS A 218 -1.71 -8.34 24.90
N ILE A 219 -1.86 -8.48 23.58
CA ILE A 219 -2.68 -7.61 22.76
C ILE A 219 -4.14 -7.61 23.25
N VAL A 220 -4.73 -8.80 23.39
CA VAL A 220 -6.14 -8.94 23.80
C VAL A 220 -6.36 -8.32 25.19
N TYR A 221 -5.43 -8.54 26.12
CA TYR A 221 -5.51 -7.95 27.45
C TYR A 221 -5.45 -6.43 27.42
N TRP A 222 -4.51 -5.81 26.71
CA TRP A 222 -4.39 -4.35 26.72
C TRP A 222 -5.54 -3.66 26.00
N LEU A 223 -6.01 -4.23 24.89
CA LEU A 223 -7.19 -3.74 24.20
C LEU A 223 -8.41 -3.75 25.13
N GLY A 224 -8.69 -4.89 25.77
CA GLY A 224 -9.81 -4.99 26.70
C GLY A 224 -9.65 -4.09 27.94
N LYS A 225 -8.45 -4.04 28.53
CA LYS A 225 -8.17 -3.26 29.74
C LYS A 225 -8.44 -1.77 29.52
N LEU A 226 -7.90 -1.20 28.44
CA LEU A 226 -8.13 0.21 28.13
C LEU A 226 -9.60 0.49 27.77
N ALA A 227 -10.29 -0.44 27.11
CA ALA A 227 -11.71 -0.29 26.84
C ALA A 227 -12.58 -0.35 28.12
N ILE A 228 -12.24 -1.19 29.09
CA ILE A 228 -12.88 -1.21 30.42
C ILE A 228 -12.67 0.14 31.13
N GLU A 229 -11.44 0.66 31.15
CA GLU A 229 -11.13 1.97 31.72
C GLU A 229 -11.92 3.12 31.06
N GLU A 230 -12.13 3.04 29.74
CA GLU A 230 -12.97 4.00 29.03
C GLU A 230 -14.45 3.93 29.45
N GLN A 231 -14.98 2.74 29.70
CA GLN A 231 -16.38 2.54 30.08
C GLN A 231 -16.65 2.92 31.53
N ILE A 232 -15.73 2.58 32.45
CA ILE A 232 -15.90 2.81 33.90
C ILE A 232 -15.49 4.22 34.30
N ASN A 233 -14.30 4.66 33.86
CA ASN A 233 -13.69 5.91 34.33
C ASN A 233 -13.85 7.06 33.31
N ASN A 234 -14.47 6.82 32.15
CA ASN A 234 -14.62 7.80 31.07
C ASN A 234 -13.28 8.34 30.54
N ASN A 235 -12.20 7.61 30.75
CA ASN A 235 -10.84 7.92 30.31
C ASN A 235 -10.64 7.59 28.83
N LYS A 236 -11.31 8.35 27.97
CA LYS A 236 -11.33 8.13 26.51
C LYS A 236 -9.95 8.27 25.89
N ARG A 237 -9.52 7.24 25.17
CA ARG A 237 -8.33 7.31 24.31
C ARG A 237 -8.55 8.35 23.20
N THR A 238 -7.47 8.97 22.78
CA THR A 238 -7.50 10.12 21.87
C THR A 238 -6.50 9.93 20.74
N VAL A 239 -6.93 10.29 19.54
CA VAL A 239 -6.06 10.39 18.36
C VAL A 239 -5.90 11.87 18.02
N THR A 240 -4.66 12.32 17.84
CA THR A 240 -4.35 13.72 17.49
C THR A 240 -3.54 13.81 16.20
N PHE A 241 -3.60 14.95 15.55
CA PHE A 241 -2.79 15.30 14.38
C PHE A 241 -1.99 16.55 14.72
N SER A 242 -0.67 16.46 14.62
CA SER A 242 0.18 17.59 14.98
C SER A 242 -0.12 18.83 14.11
N PRO A 243 0.03 20.06 14.64
CA PRO A 243 -0.12 21.27 13.85
C PRO A 243 0.81 21.28 12.63
N VAL A 244 2.05 20.81 12.79
CA VAL A 244 3.05 20.72 11.71
C VAL A 244 2.57 19.79 10.60
N LEU A 245 2.01 18.63 10.94
CA LEU A 245 1.42 17.71 9.96
C LEU A 245 0.28 18.36 9.20
N ARG A 246 -0.63 19.04 9.91
CA ARG A 246 -1.80 19.71 9.31
C ARG A 246 -1.41 20.86 8.38
N GLU A 247 -0.36 21.59 8.72
CA GLU A 247 0.16 22.67 7.88
C GLU A 247 0.86 22.09 6.65
N ARG A 248 1.76 21.11 6.81
CA ARG A 248 2.60 20.60 5.71
C ARG A 248 1.86 19.74 4.68
N LEU A 249 0.75 19.10 5.06
CA LEU A 249 0.07 18.13 4.20
C LEU A 249 -0.55 18.80 2.96
N GLY A 250 -0.13 18.34 1.77
CA GLY A 250 -0.57 18.88 0.48
C GLY A 250 0.31 20.00 -0.09
N HIS A 251 1.40 20.40 0.59
CA HIS A 251 2.43 21.27 0.01
C HIS A 251 3.47 20.52 -0.84
N HIS A 252 3.37 19.18 -0.91
CA HIS A 252 4.28 18.32 -1.67
C HIS A 252 5.78 18.51 -1.34
N ILE A 253 6.12 18.97 -0.12
CA ILE A 253 7.51 19.31 0.27
C ILE A 253 8.47 18.14 -0.01
N HIS A 254 8.09 16.92 0.38
CA HIS A 254 8.90 15.73 0.14
C HIS A 254 8.98 15.36 -1.35
N GLY A 255 7.89 15.56 -2.10
CA GLY A 255 7.84 15.35 -3.54
C GLY A 255 8.70 16.36 -4.33
N GLU A 256 8.76 17.61 -3.88
CA GLU A 256 9.55 18.68 -4.50
C GLU A 256 11.04 18.37 -4.34
N ILE A 257 11.48 18.08 -3.11
CA ILE A 257 12.88 17.70 -2.81
C ILE A 257 13.28 16.45 -3.61
N TRP A 258 12.39 15.45 -3.68
CA TRP A 258 12.60 14.22 -4.45
C TRP A 258 12.78 14.50 -5.95
N ALA A 259 11.84 15.27 -6.53
CA ALA A 259 11.86 15.62 -7.94
C ALA A 259 13.10 16.45 -8.31
N ASP A 260 13.47 17.42 -7.48
CA ASP A 260 14.63 18.27 -7.72
C ASP A 260 15.94 17.47 -7.60
N ALA A 261 16.06 16.53 -6.66
CA ALA A 261 17.22 15.65 -6.58
C ALA A 261 17.42 14.83 -7.87
N ILE A 262 16.34 14.34 -8.47
CA ILE A 262 16.38 13.60 -9.74
C ILE A 262 16.79 14.52 -10.89
N LYS A 263 16.16 15.69 -11.00
CA LYS A 263 16.46 16.68 -12.04
C LYS A 263 17.90 17.18 -11.95
N ASP A 264 18.41 17.34 -10.75
CA ASP A 264 19.82 17.65 -10.45
C ASP A 264 20.76 16.60 -11.05
N VAL A 265 20.45 15.31 -10.85
CA VAL A 265 21.26 14.20 -11.39
C VAL A 265 21.17 14.16 -12.91
N LEU A 266 19.98 14.31 -13.48
CA LEU A 266 19.79 14.39 -14.93
C LEU A 266 20.57 15.57 -15.54
N TYR A 267 20.55 16.75 -14.89
CA TYR A 267 21.28 17.93 -15.34
C TYR A 267 22.80 17.71 -15.29
N LYS A 268 23.32 17.23 -14.14
CA LYS A 268 24.76 16.98 -13.93
C LYS A 268 25.34 15.94 -14.90
N ASN A 269 24.51 15.03 -15.40
CA ASN A 269 24.91 13.99 -16.35
C ASN A 269 24.52 14.30 -17.80
N GLU A 270 24.05 15.52 -18.10
CA GLU A 270 23.68 15.96 -19.46
C GLU A 270 22.57 15.11 -20.10
N LEU A 271 21.61 14.64 -19.29
CA LEU A 271 20.54 13.74 -19.69
C LEU A 271 19.19 14.44 -19.97
N LEU A 272 19.00 15.67 -19.52
CA LEU A 272 17.69 16.35 -19.52
C LEU A 272 17.07 16.58 -20.91
N GLU A 273 17.88 16.86 -21.92
CA GLU A 273 17.42 17.18 -23.28
C GLU A 273 17.03 15.93 -24.09
N ARG A 274 17.49 14.75 -23.64
CA ARG A 274 17.22 13.47 -24.31
C ARG A 274 15.78 13.02 -24.00
N PRO A 275 15.16 12.20 -24.88
CA PRO A 275 13.84 11.63 -24.58
C PRO A 275 13.89 10.81 -23.29
N ILE A 276 13.10 11.19 -22.29
CA ILE A 276 13.00 10.53 -20.99
C ILE A 276 11.73 9.68 -20.96
N HIS A 277 11.90 8.41 -20.60
CA HIS A 277 10.82 7.47 -20.36
C HIS A 277 10.77 7.15 -18.86
N ILE A 278 9.68 7.56 -18.21
CA ILE A 278 9.46 7.28 -16.79
C ILE A 278 8.79 5.90 -16.67
N ILE A 279 9.29 5.05 -15.77
CA ILE A 279 8.70 3.77 -15.43
C ILE A 279 8.51 3.69 -13.92
N SER A 280 7.26 3.62 -13.44
CA SER A 280 6.99 3.21 -12.06
C SER A 280 6.83 1.69 -12.04
N ALA A 281 7.79 1.01 -11.42
CA ALA A 281 7.91 -0.44 -11.45
C ALA A 281 8.74 -0.95 -10.27
N ASN A 282 8.72 -2.26 -10.05
CA ASN A 282 9.76 -2.89 -9.24
C ASN A 282 11.13 -2.61 -9.88
N MET A 283 11.99 -1.85 -9.20
CA MET A 283 13.28 -1.40 -9.74
C MET A 283 14.14 -2.55 -10.27
N HIS A 284 14.13 -3.70 -9.58
CA HIS A 284 14.90 -4.86 -10.02
C HIS A 284 14.41 -5.43 -11.35
N SER A 285 13.12 -5.32 -11.68
CA SER A 285 12.58 -5.87 -12.93
C SER A 285 13.20 -5.22 -14.17
N VAL A 286 13.33 -3.89 -14.18
CA VAL A 286 13.92 -3.13 -15.31
C VAL A 286 15.41 -3.39 -15.39
N MET A 287 16.12 -3.28 -14.25
CA MET A 287 17.56 -3.57 -14.18
C MET A 287 17.87 -5.00 -14.65
N ASN A 288 17.10 -5.98 -14.19
CA ASN A 288 17.31 -7.38 -14.57
C ASN A 288 16.98 -7.59 -16.06
N THR A 289 15.96 -6.94 -16.60
CA THR A 289 15.66 -7.02 -18.04
C THR A 289 16.81 -6.46 -18.90
N LEU A 290 17.42 -5.37 -18.47
CA LEU A 290 18.51 -4.72 -19.20
C LEU A 290 19.88 -5.42 -19.04
N PHE A 291 20.15 -6.08 -17.90
CA PHE A 291 21.52 -6.52 -17.57
C PHE A 291 21.67 -7.99 -17.18
N SER A 292 20.60 -8.78 -17.07
CA SER A 292 20.74 -10.20 -16.67
C SER A 292 21.27 -11.12 -17.78
N SER A 293 21.22 -10.70 -19.05
CA SER A 293 21.66 -11.53 -20.18
C SER A 293 23.15 -11.86 -20.16
N SER A 294 23.99 -10.97 -19.61
CA SER A 294 25.42 -11.22 -19.39
C SER A 294 25.70 -12.37 -18.41
N ILE A 295 24.72 -12.70 -17.56
CA ILE A 295 24.81 -13.69 -16.48
C ILE A 295 24.18 -15.04 -16.90
N LEU A 296 23.48 -15.11 -18.03
CA LEU A 296 22.90 -16.35 -18.59
C LEU A 296 23.93 -17.49 -18.72
N LYS A 297 25.22 -17.18 -18.91
CA LYS A 297 26.30 -18.18 -18.94
C LYS A 297 26.51 -18.94 -17.63
N THR A 298 25.99 -18.42 -16.51
CA THR A 298 26.18 -18.98 -15.16
C THR A 298 24.98 -19.77 -14.64
N VAL A 299 23.81 -19.64 -15.27
CA VAL A 299 22.60 -20.38 -14.92
C VAL A 299 22.37 -21.43 -16.00
N PRO A 300 22.37 -22.74 -15.68
CA PRO A 300 22.15 -23.80 -16.66
C PRO A 300 20.67 -23.89 -17.06
N SER A 301 20.15 -22.86 -17.73
CA SER A 301 18.77 -22.81 -18.19
C SER A 301 18.65 -22.26 -19.60
N LYS A 302 17.62 -22.74 -20.32
CA LYS A 302 17.29 -22.34 -21.69
C LYS A 302 16.30 -21.17 -21.76
N ASP A 303 15.67 -20.78 -20.64
CA ASP A 303 14.61 -19.77 -20.62
C ASP A 303 14.93 -18.62 -19.64
N ILE A 304 14.74 -17.39 -20.08
CA ILE A 304 15.02 -16.17 -19.32
C ILE A 304 14.16 -16.05 -18.05
N TYR A 305 12.93 -16.56 -18.04
CA TYR A 305 12.07 -16.49 -16.85
C TYR A 305 12.62 -17.30 -15.67
N SER A 306 13.34 -18.38 -15.93
CA SER A 306 14.03 -19.13 -14.88
C SER A 306 15.18 -18.34 -14.23
N VAL A 307 15.83 -17.44 -14.98
CA VAL A 307 16.86 -16.53 -14.45
C VAL A 307 16.20 -15.49 -13.56
N TYR A 308 15.06 -14.93 -13.98
CA TYR A 308 14.27 -14.02 -13.16
C TYR A 308 13.77 -14.66 -11.88
N GLU A 309 13.27 -15.89 -11.94
CA GLU A 309 12.86 -16.65 -10.76
C GLU A 309 14.05 -16.88 -9.82
N SER A 310 15.21 -17.24 -10.37
CA SER A 310 16.44 -17.38 -9.58
C SER A 310 16.84 -16.07 -8.90
N LEU A 311 16.79 -14.94 -9.62
CA LEU A 311 17.10 -13.61 -9.06
C LEU A 311 16.10 -13.17 -7.97
N SER A 312 14.87 -13.71 -7.98
CA SER A 312 13.86 -13.42 -6.97
C SER A 312 14.10 -14.11 -5.61
N LYS A 313 14.88 -15.21 -5.58
CA LYS A 313 15.09 -16.01 -4.36
C LYS A 313 16.06 -15.36 -3.39
N LYS A 314 15.73 -15.32 -2.10
CA LYS A 314 16.55 -14.65 -1.07
C LYS A 314 17.99 -15.16 -1.02
N GLU A 315 18.23 -16.47 -1.18
CA GLU A 315 19.58 -17.04 -1.16
C GLU A 315 20.51 -16.52 -2.27
N ASN A 316 19.98 -16.00 -3.38
CA ASN A 316 20.77 -15.60 -4.56
C ASN A 316 21.29 -14.15 -4.50
N ASN A 317 21.76 -13.71 -3.34
CA ASN A 317 22.32 -12.36 -3.13
C ASN A 317 23.53 -12.08 -4.05
N ASP A 318 24.40 -13.08 -4.24
CA ASP A 318 25.61 -12.93 -5.06
C ASP A 318 25.28 -12.71 -6.54
N LEU A 319 24.26 -13.41 -7.04
CA LEU A 319 23.74 -13.24 -8.41
C LEU A 319 23.18 -11.82 -8.60
N ARG A 320 22.34 -11.34 -7.68
CA ARG A 320 21.82 -9.96 -7.72
C ARG A 320 22.94 -8.93 -7.69
N SER A 321 23.94 -9.13 -6.84
CA SER A 321 25.09 -8.22 -6.72
C SER A 321 25.89 -8.12 -8.02
N LYS A 322 26.01 -9.22 -8.77
CA LYS A 322 26.63 -9.22 -10.11
C LYS A 322 25.81 -8.39 -11.11
N VAL A 323 24.48 -8.58 -11.17
CA VAL A 323 23.61 -7.77 -12.06
C VAL A 323 23.72 -6.28 -11.72
N THR A 324 23.63 -5.94 -10.43
CA THR A 324 23.72 -4.55 -9.98
C THR A 324 25.06 -3.92 -10.34
N LYS A 325 26.17 -4.66 -10.16
CA LYS A 325 27.49 -4.19 -10.56
C LYS A 325 27.59 -3.94 -12.06
N GLU A 326 27.09 -4.86 -12.88
CA GLU A 326 27.04 -4.71 -14.34
C GLU A 326 26.22 -3.46 -14.72
N ALA A 327 25.05 -3.28 -14.12
CA ALA A 327 24.19 -2.13 -14.38
C ALA A 327 24.90 -0.80 -14.04
N LEU A 328 25.53 -0.70 -12.87
CA LEU A 328 26.29 0.49 -12.46
C LEU A 328 27.48 0.79 -13.38
N GLN A 329 28.16 -0.24 -13.88
CA GLN A 329 29.27 -0.09 -14.82
C GLN A 329 28.82 0.34 -16.22
N ASN A 330 27.59 0.00 -16.59
CA ASN A 330 27.04 0.22 -17.95
C ASN A 330 25.88 1.24 -17.96
N GLY A 331 26.00 2.31 -17.19
CA GLY A 331 25.15 3.50 -17.34
C GLY A 331 23.93 3.58 -16.43
N MET A 332 23.77 2.68 -15.45
CA MET A 332 22.82 2.89 -14.35
C MET A 332 23.38 3.85 -13.30
N ILE A 333 22.58 4.83 -12.91
CA ILE A 333 22.81 5.72 -11.78
C ILE A 333 21.72 5.43 -10.75
N TYR A 334 22.12 5.06 -9.54
CA TYR A 334 21.20 4.86 -8.41
C TYR A 334 21.08 6.14 -7.60
N ILE A 335 19.84 6.51 -7.26
CA ILE A 335 19.52 7.66 -6.42
C ILE A 335 18.72 7.12 -5.23
N GLU A 336 19.35 7.07 -4.07
CA GLU A 336 18.67 6.77 -2.81
C GLU A 336 17.79 7.95 -2.39
N ASP A 337 16.56 7.68 -1.97
CA ASP A 337 15.68 8.74 -1.47
C ASP A 337 16.16 9.26 -0.12
N THR A 338 16.36 10.58 -0.07
CA THR A 338 16.65 11.33 1.16
C THR A 338 15.58 12.36 1.46
N SER A 339 14.52 12.47 0.63
CA SER A 339 13.49 13.47 0.80
C SER A 339 12.43 13.10 1.84
N GLY A 340 12.27 11.80 2.12
CA GLY A 340 11.21 11.26 2.98
C GLY A 340 10.07 10.58 2.21
N THR A 341 10.07 10.67 0.87
CA THR A 341 9.11 9.93 0.03
C THR A 341 9.28 8.41 0.12
N LYS A 342 10.50 7.95 0.41
CA LYS A 342 10.93 6.55 0.39
C LYS A 342 10.70 5.89 -0.97
N ILE A 343 10.94 6.65 -2.04
CA ILE A 343 10.88 6.20 -3.43
C ILE A 343 12.27 6.36 -4.03
N ASP A 344 13.03 5.27 -4.06
CA ASP A 344 14.33 5.24 -4.72
C ASP A 344 14.17 5.31 -6.24
N VAL A 345 15.22 5.77 -6.93
CA VAL A 345 15.21 5.97 -8.39
C VAL A 345 16.45 5.36 -9.03
N GLN A 346 16.27 4.79 -10.22
CA GLN A 346 17.34 4.36 -11.12
C GLN A 346 17.24 5.13 -12.43
N ILE A 347 18.34 5.70 -12.90
CA ILE A 347 18.43 6.32 -14.22
C ILE A 347 19.34 5.47 -15.08
N PHE A 348 18.88 5.07 -16.26
CA PHE A 348 19.64 4.30 -17.22
C PHE A 348 19.96 5.15 -18.45
N ASP A 349 21.25 5.43 -18.63
CA ASP A 349 21.77 6.04 -19.83
C ASP A 349 21.94 4.98 -20.94
N THR A 350 20.96 4.89 -21.84
CA THR A 350 20.97 3.87 -22.91
C THR A 350 22.14 4.02 -23.88
N SER A 351 22.83 5.16 -23.92
CA SER A 351 24.02 5.33 -24.77
C SER A 351 25.22 4.52 -24.28
N LYS A 352 25.17 4.04 -23.04
CA LYS A 352 26.18 3.18 -22.39
C LYS A 352 25.76 1.72 -22.31
N ILE A 353 24.56 1.39 -22.80
CA ILE A 353 24.02 0.02 -22.76
C ILE A 353 24.30 -0.65 -24.11
N ASP A 354 24.86 -1.84 -24.06
CA ASP A 354 25.01 -2.70 -25.24
C ASP A 354 23.68 -3.40 -25.55
N VAL A 355 22.83 -2.71 -26.30
CA VAL A 355 21.47 -3.18 -26.61
C VAL A 355 21.45 -4.44 -27.47
N SER A 356 22.55 -4.77 -28.15
CA SER A 356 22.68 -6.01 -28.94
C SER A 356 22.69 -7.28 -28.07
N LYS A 357 22.96 -7.13 -26.77
CA LYS A 357 22.94 -8.22 -25.78
C LYS A 357 21.58 -8.39 -25.11
N LEU A 358 20.60 -7.57 -25.44
CA LEU A 358 19.28 -7.65 -24.82
C LEU A 358 18.50 -8.82 -25.41
N ASP A 359 17.82 -9.54 -24.53
CA ASP A 359 16.93 -10.63 -24.91
C ASP A 359 15.51 -10.08 -25.17
N ILE A 360 15.38 -9.02 -25.96
CA ILE A 360 14.11 -8.38 -26.34
C ILE A 360 14.24 -7.75 -27.72
N GLN A 361 13.13 -7.45 -28.39
CA GLN A 361 13.18 -6.75 -29.68
C GLN A 361 13.62 -5.29 -29.53
N VAL A 362 14.57 -4.86 -30.35
CA VAL A 362 15.18 -3.52 -30.27
C VAL A 362 15.52 -2.97 -31.66
N ASP A 363 15.15 -1.71 -31.91
CA ASP A 363 15.69 -0.92 -33.02
C ASP A 363 16.98 -0.22 -32.58
N GLU A 364 18.12 -0.83 -32.91
CA GLU A 364 19.44 -0.27 -32.57
C GLU A 364 19.69 1.12 -33.19
N ASN A 365 19.11 1.43 -34.35
CA ASN A 365 19.32 2.71 -35.03
C ASN A 365 18.55 3.81 -34.31
N LEU A 366 17.33 3.52 -33.87
CA LEU A 366 16.53 4.42 -33.04
C LEU A 366 17.27 4.75 -31.74
N ILE A 367 17.78 3.74 -31.03
CA ILE A 367 18.49 3.95 -29.76
C ILE A 367 19.79 4.73 -29.97
N LYS A 368 20.60 4.38 -30.99
CA LYS A 368 21.86 5.09 -31.24
C LYS A 368 21.64 6.56 -31.62
N SER A 369 20.53 6.87 -32.31
CA SER A 369 20.19 8.23 -32.74
C SER A 369 19.52 9.07 -31.66
N LYS A 370 18.49 8.54 -30.99
CA LYS A 370 17.71 9.24 -29.96
C LYS A 370 18.35 9.21 -28.60
N LYS A 371 19.05 8.10 -28.29
CA LYS A 371 19.64 7.81 -26.99
C LYS A 371 18.62 8.07 -25.88
N PRO A 372 17.50 7.33 -25.79
CA PRO A 372 16.52 7.57 -24.73
C PRO A 372 17.14 7.42 -23.33
N VAL A 373 16.52 8.00 -22.32
CA VAL A 373 16.89 7.85 -20.90
C VAL A 373 15.73 7.16 -20.21
N ILE A 374 16.00 6.05 -19.51
CA ILE A 374 14.96 5.37 -18.72
C ILE A 374 15.11 5.82 -17.27
N LEU A 375 14.07 6.42 -16.72
CA LEU A 375 13.98 6.79 -15.32
C LEU A 375 13.00 5.83 -14.65
N VAL A 376 13.51 4.95 -13.80
CA VAL A 376 12.71 4.00 -13.04
C VAL A 376 12.55 4.50 -11.62
N MET A 377 11.31 4.57 -11.13
CA MET A 377 10.99 4.89 -9.74
C MET A 377 10.32 3.70 -9.07
N ASP A 378 10.61 3.49 -7.79
CA ASP A 378 9.85 2.53 -6.98
C ASP A 378 8.38 2.95 -6.83
N TYR A 379 7.55 2.05 -6.28
CA TYR A 379 6.11 2.28 -6.15
C TYR A 379 5.79 3.43 -5.18
N ALA A 380 4.99 4.38 -5.66
CA ALA A 380 4.31 5.33 -4.80
C ALA A 380 3.12 4.65 -4.10
N PHE A 381 2.64 5.26 -3.02
CA PHE A 381 1.48 4.78 -2.27
C PHE A 381 0.33 5.79 -2.32
N GLY A 382 -0.80 5.41 -2.92
CA GLY A 382 -2.00 6.26 -2.98
C GLY A 382 -1.73 7.66 -3.57
N GLU A 383 -2.16 8.70 -2.85
CA GLU A 383 -2.02 10.11 -3.26
C GLU A 383 -0.56 10.54 -3.51
N GLN A 384 0.42 9.85 -2.91
CA GLN A 384 1.84 10.11 -3.15
C GLN A 384 2.23 9.98 -4.65
N ALA A 385 1.50 9.17 -5.42
CA ALA A 385 1.68 9.04 -6.86
C ALA A 385 1.42 10.37 -7.59
N TYR A 386 0.41 11.11 -7.15
CA TYR A 386 0.13 12.45 -7.66
C TYR A 386 1.24 13.41 -7.23
N GLU A 387 1.60 13.44 -5.95
CA GLU A 387 2.62 14.38 -5.43
C GLU A 387 3.96 14.23 -6.18
N THR A 388 4.47 13.01 -6.32
CA THR A 388 5.78 12.77 -6.92
C THR A 388 5.82 13.07 -8.41
N ILE A 389 4.85 12.58 -9.18
CA ILE A 389 4.80 12.83 -10.63
C ILE A 389 4.46 14.29 -10.92
N ASP A 390 3.58 14.93 -10.15
CA ASP A 390 3.26 16.35 -10.35
C ASP A 390 4.52 17.23 -10.19
N GLU A 391 5.32 16.99 -9.15
CA GLU A 391 6.57 17.72 -8.94
C GLU A 391 7.65 17.37 -9.98
N LEU A 392 7.80 16.10 -10.35
CA LEU A 392 8.78 15.68 -11.37
C LEU A 392 8.50 16.30 -12.74
N LEU A 393 7.23 16.41 -13.13
CA LEU A 393 6.82 16.96 -14.43
C LEU A 393 6.79 18.50 -14.48
N LYS A 394 7.10 19.20 -13.37
CA LYS A 394 7.32 20.65 -13.38
C LYS A 394 8.70 21.00 -13.95
N PRO A 395 8.83 22.15 -14.64
CA PRO A 395 10.12 22.59 -15.16
C PRO A 395 11.18 22.67 -14.06
N TYR A 396 12.38 22.19 -14.36
CA TYR A 396 13.55 22.32 -13.50
C TYR A 396 14.02 23.78 -13.48
N LYS A 397 14.24 24.33 -12.29
CA LYS A 397 14.65 25.73 -12.12
C LYS A 397 16.12 25.78 -11.70
N ILE A 398 17.00 26.23 -12.59
CA ILE A 398 18.42 26.38 -12.29
C ILE A 398 18.94 27.74 -12.76
N LYS A 399 19.63 28.48 -11.87
CA LYS A 399 20.25 29.79 -12.19
C LYS A 399 19.30 30.78 -12.91
N GLY A 400 18.01 30.77 -12.57
CA GLY A 400 17.00 31.63 -13.17
C GLY A 400 16.43 31.15 -14.52
N SER A 401 16.94 30.06 -15.10
CA SER A 401 16.34 29.41 -16.27
C SER A 401 15.33 28.34 -15.85
N LYS A 402 14.34 28.11 -16.70
CA LYS A 402 13.37 27.01 -16.58
C LYS A 402 13.61 26.04 -17.72
N ILE A 403 13.93 24.79 -17.38
CA ILE A 403 14.19 23.72 -18.34
C ILE A 403 13.05 22.72 -18.25
N HIS A 404 12.38 22.46 -19.36
CA HIS A 404 11.36 21.43 -19.45
C HIS A 404 12.03 20.08 -19.67
N LEU A 405 11.59 19.05 -18.95
CA LEU A 405 12.05 17.69 -19.20
C LEU A 405 11.43 17.19 -20.50
N ASN A 406 12.22 16.56 -21.35
CA ASN A 406 11.76 15.97 -22.60
C ASN A 406 11.09 14.61 -22.34
N ILE A 407 9.92 14.61 -21.69
CA ILE A 407 9.18 13.38 -21.35
C ILE A 407 8.46 12.84 -22.58
N ASP A 408 8.84 11.64 -23.02
CA ASP A 408 8.27 10.98 -24.19
C ASP A 408 7.22 9.93 -23.80
N SER A 409 7.44 9.20 -22.69
CA SER A 409 6.43 8.28 -22.16
C SER A 409 6.47 8.12 -20.65
N ILE A 410 5.33 7.72 -20.07
CA ILE A 410 5.18 7.35 -18.67
C ILE A 410 4.51 5.98 -18.59
N SER A 411 5.18 5.01 -17.96
CA SER A 411 4.74 3.62 -17.86
C SER A 411 4.56 3.22 -16.41
N ILE A 412 3.37 2.76 -16.03
CA ILE A 412 3.02 2.38 -14.67
C ILE A 412 2.72 0.88 -14.65
N MET A 413 3.55 0.13 -13.93
CA MET A 413 3.29 -1.27 -13.62
C MET A 413 2.90 -1.36 -12.14
N GLY A 414 1.96 -2.22 -11.76
CA GLY A 414 1.59 -2.35 -10.35
C GLY A 414 1.02 -3.72 -9.98
N LYS A 415 0.79 -3.89 -8.67
CA LYS A 415 -0.07 -4.96 -8.15
C LYS A 415 -1.50 -4.45 -8.07
N ALA A 416 -2.46 -5.31 -8.34
CA ALA A 416 -3.87 -4.98 -8.20
C ALA A 416 -4.67 -6.21 -7.77
N GLY A 417 -5.82 -5.97 -7.13
CA GLY A 417 -6.83 -7.00 -6.96
C GLY A 417 -7.53 -7.24 -8.30
N ILE A 418 -7.73 -8.49 -8.69
CA ILE A 418 -8.42 -8.85 -9.93
C ILE A 418 -9.89 -9.17 -9.67
N LEU A 419 -10.78 -8.69 -10.54
CA LEU A 419 -12.21 -9.01 -10.52
C LEU A 419 -12.62 -9.94 -11.67
N GLU A 420 -11.85 -9.94 -12.77
CA GLU A 420 -12.01 -10.82 -13.91
C GLU A 420 -10.76 -11.69 -14.08
N GLY A 421 -10.79 -12.94 -13.61
CA GLY A 421 -9.63 -13.85 -13.67
C GLY A 421 -9.09 -14.24 -12.29
N GLY A 422 -7.83 -14.67 -12.26
CA GLY A 422 -7.17 -15.25 -11.09
C GLY A 422 -5.83 -14.61 -10.73
N LYS A 423 -5.27 -15.07 -9.60
CA LYS A 423 -3.98 -14.61 -9.08
C LYS A 423 -2.85 -14.91 -10.07
N GLY A 424 -2.05 -13.89 -10.41
CA GLY A 424 -0.96 -13.99 -11.39
C GLY A 424 -1.33 -13.52 -12.81
N ASP A 425 -2.62 -13.33 -13.10
CA ASP A 425 -3.08 -12.79 -14.38
C ASP A 425 -2.76 -11.31 -14.54
N ILE A 426 -2.84 -10.79 -15.77
CA ILE A 426 -2.49 -9.42 -16.11
C ILE A 426 -3.74 -8.62 -16.49
N MET A 427 -3.82 -7.39 -16.01
CA MET A 427 -4.86 -6.42 -16.31
C MET A 427 -4.28 -5.23 -17.06
N ILE A 428 -4.85 -4.92 -18.24
CA ILE A 428 -4.50 -3.78 -19.09
C ILE A 428 -5.63 -2.75 -19.01
N PRO A 429 -5.42 -1.61 -18.33
CA PRO A 429 -6.49 -0.64 -18.13
C PRO A 429 -6.76 0.18 -19.38
N THR A 430 -8.04 0.48 -19.62
CA THR A 430 -8.51 1.46 -20.62
C THR A 430 -8.93 2.78 -19.99
N ALA A 431 -9.23 2.76 -18.69
CA ALA A 431 -9.56 3.92 -17.88
C ALA A 431 -9.32 3.64 -16.39
N HIS A 432 -9.18 4.71 -15.60
CA HIS A 432 -9.25 4.66 -14.13
C HIS A 432 -10.46 5.43 -13.63
N ILE A 433 -11.34 4.76 -12.89
CA ILE A 433 -12.46 5.37 -12.16
C ILE A 433 -12.00 5.65 -10.74
N PHE A 434 -12.22 6.85 -10.22
CA PHE A 434 -11.78 7.18 -8.87
C PHE A 434 -12.93 7.08 -7.85
N GLU A 435 -12.83 6.10 -6.96
CA GLU A 435 -13.84 5.81 -5.95
C GLU A 435 -14.12 7.02 -5.04
N GLY A 436 -15.41 7.27 -4.76
CA GLY A 436 -15.82 8.36 -3.87
C GLY A 436 -15.70 9.75 -4.48
N THR A 437 -15.41 9.86 -5.78
CA THR A 437 -15.35 11.12 -6.52
C THR A 437 -16.14 11.03 -7.83
N ALA A 438 -16.26 12.16 -8.53
CA ALA A 438 -16.79 12.19 -9.90
C ALA A 438 -15.66 12.08 -10.96
N ASP A 439 -14.41 11.92 -10.52
CA ASP A 439 -13.24 11.95 -11.39
C ASP A 439 -13.06 10.60 -12.08
N ASN A 440 -12.93 10.66 -13.42
CA ASN A 440 -12.72 9.49 -14.26
C ASN A 440 -11.68 9.84 -15.32
N TYR A 441 -10.73 8.93 -15.54
CA TYR A 441 -9.57 9.16 -16.39
C TYR A 441 -9.51 8.12 -17.51
N PRO A 442 -10.21 8.34 -18.64
CA PRO A 442 -9.97 7.57 -19.86
C PRO A 442 -8.65 8.01 -20.50
N PHE A 443 -7.92 7.07 -21.10
CA PHE A 443 -6.67 7.35 -21.81
C PHE A 443 -6.41 6.30 -22.89
N HIS A 444 -5.48 6.62 -23.80
CA HIS A 444 -4.94 5.63 -24.73
C HIS A 444 -3.78 4.91 -24.05
N ASN A 445 -3.94 3.61 -23.81
CA ASN A 445 -2.88 2.75 -23.30
C ASN A 445 -2.11 2.20 -24.50
N GLU A 446 -0.79 2.42 -24.54
CA GLU A 446 0.05 1.87 -25.63
C GLU A 446 0.25 0.35 -25.47
N LEU A 447 0.02 -0.19 -24.28
CA LEU A 447 -0.12 -1.64 -24.10
C LEU A 447 -1.54 -2.06 -24.44
N SER A 448 -1.63 -3.17 -25.16
CA SER A 448 -2.86 -3.87 -25.50
C SER A 448 -2.84 -5.29 -24.93
N LYS A 449 -4.01 -5.92 -24.90
CA LYS A 449 -4.12 -7.35 -24.59
C LYS A 449 -3.17 -8.21 -25.45
N ASP A 450 -3.21 -8.01 -26.78
CA ASP A 450 -2.44 -8.76 -27.78
C ASP A 450 -0.92 -8.69 -27.55
N ASP A 451 -0.43 -7.63 -26.91
CA ASP A 451 0.99 -7.48 -26.60
C ASP A 451 1.52 -8.55 -25.62
N LEU A 452 0.64 -9.15 -24.82
CA LEU A 452 0.99 -10.03 -23.70
C LEU A 452 0.27 -11.40 -23.76
N GLU A 453 -0.65 -11.60 -24.71
CA GLU A 453 -1.30 -12.90 -24.95
C GLU A 453 -0.28 -14.00 -25.33
N ASP A 454 -0.74 -15.27 -25.31
CA ASP A 454 0.06 -16.45 -25.66
C ASP A 454 1.32 -16.71 -24.83
N ASN A 455 1.46 -16.05 -23.68
CA ASN A 455 2.57 -16.25 -22.75
C ASN A 455 2.24 -17.22 -21.59
N GLY A 456 1.10 -17.91 -21.65
CA GLY A 456 0.63 -18.83 -20.59
C GLY A 456 0.26 -18.12 -19.29
N ILE A 457 -0.23 -16.89 -19.40
CA ILE A 457 -0.85 -16.07 -18.35
C ILE A 457 -2.08 -15.44 -19.00
N ASP A 458 -3.22 -15.45 -18.32
CA ASP A 458 -4.42 -14.81 -18.86
C ASP A 458 -4.29 -13.28 -18.76
N VAL A 459 -4.78 -12.59 -19.79
CA VAL A 459 -4.71 -11.14 -19.90
C VAL A 459 -6.12 -10.60 -20.07
N TYR A 460 -6.47 -9.57 -19.30
CA TYR A 460 -7.78 -8.93 -19.32
C TYR A 460 -7.61 -7.45 -19.61
N GLU A 461 -8.47 -6.90 -20.47
CA GLU A 461 -8.44 -5.50 -20.86
C GLU A 461 -9.77 -4.83 -20.50
N GLY A 462 -9.72 -3.68 -19.82
CA GLY A 462 -10.94 -3.06 -19.29
C GLY A 462 -10.69 -1.92 -18.32
N THR A 463 -11.75 -1.46 -17.66
CA THR A 463 -11.63 -0.34 -16.71
C THR A 463 -11.08 -0.81 -15.37
N MET A 464 -10.20 -0.01 -14.76
CA MET A 464 -9.75 -0.21 -13.38
C MET A 464 -10.42 0.80 -12.45
N ILE A 465 -10.59 0.43 -11.19
CA ILE A 465 -10.99 1.38 -10.14
C ILE A 465 -9.82 1.69 -9.20
N THR A 466 -9.58 2.98 -9.00
CA THR A 466 -8.69 3.48 -7.97
C THR A 466 -9.49 3.64 -6.68
N VAL A 467 -9.19 2.82 -5.67
CA VAL A 467 -9.88 2.82 -4.38
C VAL A 467 -9.17 3.70 -3.36
N LEU A 468 -9.92 4.20 -2.37
CA LEU A 468 -9.36 5.05 -1.31
C LEU A 468 -8.51 4.27 -0.31
N GLY A 469 -8.74 2.96 -0.21
CA GLY A 469 -8.01 2.03 0.64
C GLY A 469 -8.45 0.60 0.37
N THR A 470 -7.48 -0.32 0.26
CA THR A 470 -7.76 -1.75 0.05
C THR A 470 -8.53 -2.38 1.20
N SER A 471 -8.45 -1.79 2.40
CA SER A 471 -9.16 -2.25 3.61
C SER A 471 -10.64 -1.82 3.66
N LEU A 472 -11.15 -1.11 2.66
CA LEU A 472 -12.52 -0.60 2.61
C LEU A 472 -13.42 -1.34 1.61
N GLN A 473 -12.95 -2.44 1.04
CA GLN A 473 -13.68 -3.15 0.00
C GLN A 473 -14.45 -4.35 0.54
N ASN A 474 -15.63 -4.62 -0.02
CA ASN A 474 -16.44 -5.81 0.27
C ASN A 474 -17.00 -6.43 -1.02
N LYS A 475 -17.48 -7.67 -0.96
CA LYS A 475 -18.00 -8.37 -2.14
C LYS A 475 -19.16 -7.66 -2.83
N ASP A 476 -20.04 -6.98 -2.11
CA ASP A 476 -21.22 -6.36 -2.70
C ASP A 476 -20.83 -5.17 -3.60
N ILE A 477 -19.92 -4.32 -3.13
CA ILE A 477 -19.43 -3.18 -3.93
C ILE A 477 -18.53 -3.64 -5.09
N LEU A 478 -17.69 -4.65 -4.86
CA LEU A 478 -16.83 -5.21 -5.91
C LEU A 478 -17.65 -5.89 -7.01
N LYS A 479 -18.68 -6.66 -6.64
CA LYS A 479 -19.63 -7.24 -7.61
C LYS A 479 -20.40 -6.16 -8.36
N PHE A 480 -20.73 -5.04 -7.70
CA PHE A 480 -21.35 -3.92 -8.38
C PHE A 480 -20.41 -3.34 -9.45
N PHE A 481 -19.16 -3.05 -9.12
CA PHE A 481 -18.19 -2.53 -10.11
C PHE A 481 -18.00 -3.49 -11.28
N TYR A 482 -17.83 -4.79 -10.98
CA TYR A 482 -17.67 -5.84 -11.98
C TYR A 482 -18.89 -5.98 -12.91
N ASN A 483 -20.11 -6.07 -12.36
CA ASN A 483 -21.33 -6.30 -13.13
C ASN A 483 -21.98 -5.03 -13.71
N SER A 484 -21.49 -3.84 -13.33
CA SER A 484 -22.02 -2.57 -13.82
C SER A 484 -21.66 -2.34 -15.30
N THR A 485 -22.19 -1.26 -15.87
CA THR A 485 -21.80 -0.79 -17.21
C THR A 485 -20.33 -0.38 -17.29
N TRP A 486 -19.63 -0.19 -16.16
CA TRP A 486 -18.20 0.09 -16.14
C TRP A 486 -17.34 -1.14 -16.40
N ARG A 487 -17.87 -2.35 -16.14
CA ARG A 487 -17.17 -3.63 -16.35
C ARG A 487 -15.74 -3.59 -15.82
N VAL A 488 -15.62 -3.25 -14.53
CA VAL A 488 -14.32 -3.08 -13.88
C VAL A 488 -13.62 -4.43 -13.78
N ILE A 489 -12.41 -4.53 -14.32
CA ILE A 489 -11.63 -5.78 -14.35
C ILE A 489 -10.74 -5.96 -13.12
N GLY A 490 -10.48 -4.87 -12.38
CA GLY A 490 -9.62 -4.88 -11.20
C GLY A 490 -9.59 -3.57 -10.43
N LEU A 491 -8.88 -3.58 -9.31
CA LEU A 491 -8.76 -2.43 -8.41
C LEU A 491 -7.35 -2.25 -7.84
N GLU A 492 -6.98 -0.99 -7.67
CA GLU A 492 -5.65 -0.52 -7.26
C GLU A 492 -5.78 0.82 -6.52
N MET A 493 -4.69 1.48 -6.12
CA MET A 493 -4.75 2.68 -5.28
C MET A 493 -4.12 3.93 -5.89
N GLU A 494 -3.54 3.87 -7.10
CA GLU A 494 -2.65 4.92 -7.60
C GLU A 494 -3.03 5.50 -8.99
N GLY A 495 -3.77 4.77 -9.81
CA GLY A 495 -3.91 5.02 -11.24
C GLY A 495 -4.57 6.34 -11.56
N ALA A 496 -5.67 6.67 -10.86
CA ALA A 496 -6.29 7.99 -10.95
C ALA A 496 -5.35 9.12 -10.48
N HIS A 497 -4.51 8.87 -9.46
CA HIS A 497 -3.54 9.86 -8.98
C HIS A 497 -2.43 10.13 -10.01
N TYR A 498 -1.90 9.08 -10.64
CA TYR A 498 -0.97 9.21 -11.76
C TYR A 498 -1.61 9.96 -12.93
N GLN A 499 -2.80 9.56 -13.36
CA GLN A 499 -3.50 10.23 -14.46
C GLN A 499 -3.78 11.70 -14.16
N LYS A 500 -4.16 12.04 -12.94
CA LYS A 500 -4.33 13.43 -12.51
C LYS A 500 -3.06 14.25 -12.72
N ALA A 501 -1.88 13.73 -12.34
CA ALA A 501 -0.61 14.44 -12.54
C ALA A 501 -0.21 14.51 -14.02
N ILE A 502 -0.34 13.40 -14.76
CA ILE A 502 0.02 13.29 -16.18
C ILE A 502 -0.84 14.23 -17.03
N GLN A 503 -2.17 14.24 -16.83
CA GLN A 503 -3.08 15.09 -17.60
C GLN A 503 -2.97 16.55 -17.18
N ALA A 504 -2.75 16.86 -15.90
CA ALA A 504 -2.44 18.22 -15.46
C ALA A 504 -1.17 18.75 -16.14
N ALA A 505 -0.12 17.93 -16.26
CA ALA A 505 1.12 18.31 -16.92
C ALA A 505 0.98 18.45 -18.44
N SER A 506 0.37 17.46 -19.12
CA SER A 506 0.32 17.36 -20.59
C SER A 506 -0.83 18.14 -21.24
N LYS A 507 -1.98 18.28 -20.57
CA LYS A 507 -3.19 18.89 -21.14
C LYS A 507 -3.54 20.25 -20.56
N VAL A 508 -3.17 20.53 -19.31
CA VAL A 508 -3.53 21.79 -18.62
C VAL A 508 -2.35 22.77 -18.55
N ARG A 509 -1.23 22.34 -17.95
CA ARG A 509 -0.03 23.18 -17.78
C ARG A 509 0.82 23.28 -19.05
N GLY A 510 0.78 22.25 -19.89
CA GLY A 510 1.68 22.12 -21.04
C GLY A 510 3.15 22.03 -20.62
N SER A 511 3.45 21.45 -19.46
CA SER A 511 4.83 21.30 -18.99
C SER A 511 5.56 20.14 -19.65
N ILE A 512 4.82 19.20 -20.24
CA ILE A 512 5.30 18.10 -21.09
C ILE A 512 4.46 18.01 -22.37
N SER A 513 4.89 17.16 -23.31
CA SER A 513 4.17 16.93 -24.57
C SER A 513 2.71 16.52 -24.36
N PRO A 514 1.74 17.09 -25.11
CA PRO A 514 0.36 16.62 -25.10
C PRO A 514 0.21 15.21 -25.69
N ASN A 515 1.22 14.72 -26.40
CA ASN A 515 1.29 13.39 -27.01
C ASN A 515 2.17 12.43 -26.20
N VAL A 516 2.43 12.72 -24.92
CA VAL A 516 3.13 11.80 -24.03
C VAL A 516 2.45 10.42 -24.07
N LYS A 517 3.23 9.39 -24.35
CA LYS A 517 2.76 8.01 -24.41
C LYS A 517 2.54 7.46 -23.01
N VAL A 518 1.51 6.65 -22.83
CA VAL A 518 1.12 6.16 -21.52
C VAL A 518 0.93 4.66 -21.56
N ARG A 519 1.53 3.95 -20.61
CA ARG A 519 1.40 2.49 -20.47
C ARG A 519 0.94 2.15 -19.07
N TYR A 520 -0.13 1.40 -18.95
CA TYR A 520 -0.52 0.82 -17.66
C TYR A 520 -0.68 -0.69 -17.80
N ALA A 521 -0.16 -1.41 -16.82
CA ALA A 521 -0.43 -2.83 -16.66
C ALA A 521 -0.32 -3.22 -15.20
N TYR A 522 -1.20 -4.09 -14.74
CA TYR A 522 -1.18 -4.61 -13.38
C TYR A 522 -1.14 -6.11 -13.40
N TYR A 523 -0.48 -6.73 -12.43
CA TYR A 523 -0.57 -8.17 -12.21
C TYR A 523 -1.36 -8.45 -10.93
N ALA A 524 -2.20 -9.48 -11.01
CA ALA A 524 -3.17 -9.83 -9.98
C ALA A 524 -2.46 -10.32 -8.71
N SER A 525 -2.56 -9.54 -7.62
CA SER A 525 -2.00 -9.94 -6.34
C SER A 525 -2.90 -10.89 -5.54
N ASP A 526 -4.20 -10.73 -5.74
CA ASP A 526 -5.27 -11.28 -4.96
C ASP A 526 -6.57 -11.21 -5.77
N ASN A 527 -7.57 -12.01 -5.42
CA ASN A 527 -8.92 -11.91 -5.97
C ASN A 527 -9.88 -11.63 -4.80
N PRO A 528 -10.29 -10.37 -4.59
CA PRO A 528 -11.11 -10.00 -3.45
C PRO A 528 -12.58 -10.44 -3.57
N LEU A 529 -12.99 -11.04 -4.69
CA LEU A 529 -14.29 -11.73 -4.80
C LEU A 529 -14.25 -13.15 -4.24
N GLU A 530 -13.06 -13.76 -4.15
CA GLU A 530 -12.86 -15.11 -3.62
C GLU A 530 -12.49 -15.07 -2.12
N THR A 531 -13.27 -15.75 -1.28
CA THR A 531 -12.98 -15.86 0.15
C THR A 531 -11.63 -16.55 0.38
N GLY A 532 -10.80 -15.97 1.24
CA GLY A 532 -9.48 -16.53 1.56
C GLY A 532 -8.43 -16.29 0.47
N ALA A 533 -8.73 -15.45 -0.53
CA ALA A 533 -7.80 -15.01 -1.55
C ALA A 533 -7.53 -13.50 -1.48
N THR A 534 -7.73 -12.86 -0.32
CA THR A 534 -7.52 -11.41 -0.12
C THR A 534 -6.07 -11.10 0.24
N LEU A 535 -5.71 -9.82 0.34
CA LEU A 535 -4.40 -9.37 0.83
C LEU A 535 -4.03 -9.88 2.24
N ALA A 536 -5.00 -10.28 3.06
CA ALA A 536 -4.75 -10.90 4.36
C ALA A 536 -4.30 -12.37 4.25
N SER A 537 -4.57 -13.03 3.11
CA SER A 537 -4.36 -14.47 2.93
C SER A 537 -2.95 -14.85 2.45
N GLY A 538 -2.05 -13.88 2.25
CA GLY A 538 -0.62 -14.10 1.99
C GLY A 538 -0.08 -13.50 0.69
N GLY A 539 1.24 -13.57 0.51
CA GLY A 539 1.95 -12.96 -0.63
C GLY A 539 1.82 -13.72 -1.95
N LEU A 540 2.35 -13.13 -3.03
CA LEU A 540 2.37 -13.75 -4.37
C LEU A 540 3.37 -14.90 -4.54
N GLY A 541 4.43 -14.92 -3.75
CA GLY A 541 5.52 -15.88 -3.95
C GLY A 541 6.12 -15.76 -5.35
N THR A 542 6.54 -16.90 -5.91
CA THR A 542 7.14 -17.00 -7.25
C THR A 542 6.12 -16.80 -8.38
N THR A 543 4.81 -16.98 -8.12
CA THR A 543 3.73 -16.75 -9.09
C THR A 543 3.76 -15.33 -9.67
N GLY A 544 4.24 -14.36 -8.89
CA GLY A 544 4.37 -12.97 -9.34
C GLY A 544 5.54 -12.67 -10.26
N VAL A 545 6.51 -13.56 -10.37
CA VAL A 545 7.74 -13.28 -11.13
C VAL A 545 7.42 -13.15 -12.61
N LYS A 546 6.82 -14.18 -13.21
CA LYS A 546 6.55 -14.21 -14.64
C LYS A 546 5.73 -13.01 -15.14
N PRO A 547 4.56 -12.64 -14.56
CA PRO A 547 3.78 -11.50 -15.04
C PRO A 547 4.53 -10.17 -14.87
N THR A 548 5.26 -9.99 -13.76
CA THR A 548 6.10 -8.78 -13.55
C THR A 548 7.09 -8.59 -14.70
N TYR A 549 7.79 -9.66 -15.07
CA TYR A 549 8.80 -9.57 -16.12
C TYR A 549 8.23 -9.50 -17.53
N LEU A 550 7.08 -10.14 -17.77
CA LEU A 550 6.40 -10.04 -19.06
C LEU A 550 5.99 -8.58 -19.34
N ILE A 551 5.37 -7.91 -18.37
CA ILE A 551 5.01 -6.49 -18.47
C ILE A 551 6.25 -5.63 -18.66
N THR A 552 7.28 -5.79 -17.81
CA THR A 552 8.49 -4.96 -17.89
C THR A 552 9.22 -5.11 -19.22
N ARG A 553 9.35 -6.34 -19.73
CA ARG A 553 9.98 -6.60 -21.04
C ARG A 553 9.23 -5.89 -22.15
N LYS A 554 7.89 -6.01 -22.18
CA LYS A 554 7.08 -5.38 -23.21
C LYS A 554 7.12 -3.85 -23.16
N ILE A 555 7.13 -3.26 -21.96
CA ILE A 555 7.32 -1.80 -21.79
C ILE A 555 8.66 -1.37 -22.40
N ILE A 556 9.75 -2.09 -22.13
CA ILE A 556 11.08 -1.74 -22.65
C ILE A 556 11.13 -1.94 -24.17
N GLU A 557 10.54 -3.02 -24.69
CA GLU A 557 10.40 -3.26 -26.13
C GLU A 557 9.71 -2.09 -26.83
N GLN A 558 8.57 -1.63 -26.34
CA GLN A 558 7.87 -0.48 -26.94
C GLN A 558 8.56 0.87 -26.72
N ILE A 559 9.55 0.98 -25.82
CA ILE A 559 10.40 2.17 -25.66
C ILE A 559 11.56 2.13 -26.66
N PHE A 560 12.02 0.94 -27.02
CA PHE A 560 13.18 0.67 -27.87
C PHE A 560 12.85 0.47 -29.35
N ASN A 561 11.57 0.55 -29.72
CA ASN A 561 11.04 0.52 -31.09
C ASN A 561 10.03 1.66 -31.26
#